data_AF-A0A8S4QSY3-F1
#
_entry.id   AF-A0A8S4QSY3-F1
#
_cell.length_a   1.000
_cell.length_b   1.000
_cell.length_c   1.000
_cell.angle_alpha   90.00
_cell.angle_beta   90.00
_cell.angle_gamma   90.00
#
_symmetry.space_group_name_H-M   'P 1'
#
loop_
_entity.id
_entity.type
_entity.pdbx_description
1 polymer ?
#
loop_
_entity_poly.entity_id
_entity_poly.type
_entity_poly.pdbx_seq_one_letter_code
_entity_poly.pdbx_strand_id
1 'polypeptide(L)' 'DEASPPLPGLPDDLDHVLYSEAKLLCSPYQEAKECLINAFDRAQLGRWIKKPEEQDQFQCEILNADPTILFA' A
#
# COMPACT_ATOMS: atom_id res chain seq x y z
N ASP A 1 -2.65 -23.11 -11.47
CA ASP A 1 -2.45 -22.03 -12.43
C ASP A 1 -2.74 -20.73 -11.72
N GLU A 2 -1.75 -20.24 -10.97
CA GLU A 2 -1.92 -19.09 -10.06
C GLU A 2 -1.60 -17.82 -10.84
N ALA A 3 -2.59 -17.33 -11.60
CA ALA A 3 -2.48 -16.03 -12.26
C ALA A 3 -2.49 -14.95 -11.17
N SER A 4 -1.29 -14.52 -10.75
CA SER A 4 -1.14 -13.34 -9.90
C SER A 4 -1.93 -12.19 -10.54
N PRO A 5 -2.82 -11.53 -9.80
CA PRO A 5 -3.62 -10.46 -10.38
C PRO A 5 -2.69 -9.38 -10.97
N PRO A 6 -3.08 -8.76 -12.10
CA PRO A 6 -2.25 -7.76 -12.75
C PRO A 6 -1.95 -6.64 -11.75
N LEU A 7 -0.67 -6.28 -11.65
CA LEU A 7 -0.26 -5.16 -10.81
C LEU A 7 -0.94 -3.88 -11.32
N PRO A 8 -1.35 -2.98 -10.41
CA PRO A 8 -1.84 -1.67 -10.82
C PRO A 8 -0.77 -0.98 -11.66
N GLY A 9 -1.20 -0.30 -12.72
CA GLY A 9 -0.34 0.63 -13.43
C GLY A 9 0.14 1.73 -12.48
N LEU A 10 1.35 2.23 -12.73
CA LEU A 10 1.85 3.39 -12.02
C LEU A 10 0.91 4.58 -12.32
N PRO A 11 0.52 5.39 -11.32
CA PRO A 11 -0.25 6.60 -11.57
C PRO A 11 0.47 7.51 -12.59
N ASP A 12 -0.28 8.12 -13.50
CA ASP A 12 0.30 9.06 -14.47
C ASP A 12 0.76 10.38 -13.80
N ASP A 13 0.21 10.71 -12.62
CA ASP A 13 0.47 11.94 -11.87
C ASP A 13 1.06 11.63 -10.49
N LEU A 14 2.28 11.09 -10.48
CA LEU A 14 3.02 10.77 -9.26
C LEU A 14 3.35 12.00 -8.40
N ASP A 15 3.34 13.19 -9.01
CA ASP A 15 3.73 14.46 -8.39
C ASP A 15 2.64 14.96 -7.43
N HIS A 16 1.41 14.50 -7.60
CA HIS A 16 0.25 14.96 -6.82
C HIS A 16 -0.45 13.85 -6.04
N VAL A 17 -0.13 12.59 -6.31
CA VAL A 17 -0.65 11.43 -5.57
C VAL A 17 -0.04 11.32 -4.17
N LEU A 18 -0.89 11.21 -3.16
CA LEU A 18 -0.45 10.84 -1.81
C LEU A 18 -0.06 9.36 -1.77
N TYR A 19 0.90 9.03 -0.92
CA TYR A 19 1.32 7.65 -0.72
C TYR A 19 0.18 6.75 -0.24
N SER A 20 -0.73 7.26 0.59
CA SER A 20 -1.97 6.58 1.00
C SER A 20 -2.87 6.24 -0.19
N GLU A 21 -3.01 7.15 -1.16
CA GLU A 21 -3.79 6.95 -2.38
C GLU A 21 -3.12 5.93 -3.30
N ALA A 22 -1.80 6.04 -3.50
CA ALA A 22 -1.03 5.07 -4.28
C ALA A 22 -1.15 3.64 -3.71
N LYS A 23 -1.10 3.49 -2.39
CA LYS A 23 -1.31 2.20 -1.70
C LYS A 23 -2.69 1.59 -2.01
N LEU A 24 -3.73 2.42 -2.13
CA LEU A 24 -5.10 1.97 -2.37
C LEU A 24 -5.35 1.47 -3.80
N LEU A 25 -4.50 1.83 -4.77
CA LEU A 25 -4.62 1.38 -6.15
C LEU A 25 -4.47 -0.13 -6.32
N CYS A 26 -3.82 -0.81 -5.38
CA CYS A 26 -3.68 -2.27 -5.38
C CYS A 26 -4.88 -2.95 -4.71
N SER A 27 -6.03 -2.95 -5.38
CA SER A 27 -7.26 -3.58 -4.90
C SER A 27 -7.07 -5.04 -4.42
N PRO A 28 -6.36 -5.92 -5.16
CA PRO A 28 -6.17 -7.31 -4.72
C PRO A 28 -5.44 -7.43 -3.38
N TYR A 29 -4.47 -6.56 -3.14
CA TYR A 29 -3.76 -6.53 -1.86
C TYR A 29 -4.66 -5.97 -0.74
N GLN A 30 -5.44 -4.92 -1.01
CA GLN A 30 -6.36 -4.36 -0.01
C GLN A 30 -7.42 -5.38 0.40
N GLU A 31 -8.01 -6.11 -0.56
CA GLU A 31 -8.96 -7.19 -0.32
C GLU A 31 -8.31 -8.31 0.52
N ALA A 32 -7.12 -8.77 0.14
CA ALA A 32 -6.39 -9.79 0.89
C ALA A 32 -6.08 -9.34 2.33
N LYS A 33 -5.69 -8.07 2.51
CA LYS A 33 -5.42 -7.46 3.83
C LYS A 33 -6.69 -7.44 4.69
N GLU A 34 -7.85 -7.12 4.12
CA GLU A 34 -9.12 -7.16 4.84
C GLU A 34 -9.52 -8.58 5.22
N CYS A 35 -9.38 -9.54 4.31
CA CYS A 35 -9.60 -10.95 4.59
C CYS A 35 -8.74 -11.45 5.76
N LEU A 36 -7.46 -11.06 5.78
CA LEU A 36 -6.52 -11.40 6.85
C LEU A 36 -6.99 -10.83 8.20
N ILE A 37 -7.28 -9.53 8.26
CA ILE A 37 -7.72 -8.86 9.49
C ILE A 37 -9.00 -9.51 10.02
N ASN A 38 -9.97 -9.77 9.14
CA ASN A 38 -11.22 -10.41 9.50
C ASN A 38 -11.03 -11.85 9.99
N ALA A 39 -10.09 -12.59 9.41
CA ALA A 39 -9.77 -13.95 9.85
C ALA A 39 -9.23 -13.97 11.29
N PHE A 40 -8.34 -13.04 11.64
CA PHE A 40 -7.83 -12.90 13.01
C PHE A 40 -8.92 -12.54 14.01
N ASP A 41 -9.81 -11.60 13.66
CA ASP A 41 -10.93 -11.19 14.51
C ASP A 41 -11.93 -12.35 14.73
N ARG A 42 -12.30 -13.06 13.66
CA ARG A 42 -13.20 -14.23 13.72
C ARG A 42 -12.62 -15.38 14.53
N ALA A 43 -11.31 -15.59 14.46
CA ALA A 43 -10.62 -16.62 15.24
C ALA A 43 -10.35 -16.18 16.70
N GLN A 44 -10.75 -14.97 17.10
CA GLN A 44 -10.52 -14.41 18.43
C GLN A 44 -9.03 -14.37 18.82
N LEU A 45 -8.17 -14.14 17.84
CA LEU A 45 -6.71 -14.09 18.00
C LEU A 45 -6.19 -12.68 18.30
N GLY A 46 -7.08 -11.76 18.64
CA GLY A 46 -6.79 -10.34 18.85
C GLY A 46 -7.11 -9.47 17.63
N ARG A 47 -6.92 -8.16 17.80
CA ARG A 47 -7.23 -7.15 16.77
C ARG A 47 -5.96 -6.66 16.09
N TRP A 48 -6.05 -6.44 14.78
CA TRP A 48 -4.98 -5.82 14.03
C TRP A 48 -4.87 -4.33 14.36
N ILE A 49 -3.73 -3.89 14.89
CA ILE A 49 -3.48 -2.48 15.20
C ILE A 49 -2.73 -1.84 14.03
N LYS A 50 -3.39 -0.90 13.35
CA LYS A 50 -2.79 -0.09 12.29
C LYS A 50 -2.12 1.14 12.89
N LYS A 51 -1.16 1.71 12.14
CA LYS A 51 -0.63 3.03 12.44
C LYS A 51 -1.66 4.11 12.08
N PRO A 52 -1.53 5.34 12.62
CA PRO A 52 -2.37 6.47 12.22
C PRO A 52 -2.28 6.75 10.72
N GLU A 53 -3.36 7.24 10.12
CA GLU A 53 -3.44 7.45 8.67
C GLU A 53 -2.51 8.56 8.18
N GLU A 54 -2.23 9.54 9.06
CA GLU A 54 -1.34 10.67 8.82
C GLU A 54 0.08 10.21 8.48
N GLN A 55 0.48 9.03 8.92
CA GLN A 55 1.79 8.46 8.56
C GLN A 55 1.93 8.20 7.06
N ASP A 56 0.84 7.89 6.36
CA ASP A 56 0.84 7.62 4.92
C ASP A 56 0.39 8.85 4.10
N GLN A 57 0.09 9.99 4.73
CA GLN A 57 -0.36 11.22 4.07
C GLN A 57 0.83 12.12 3.67
N PHE A 58 1.65 11.65 2.72
CA PHE A 58 2.76 12.42 2.14
C PHE A 58 2.86 12.21 0.63
N GLN A 59 3.50 13.15 -0.08
CA GLN A 59 3.81 13.05 -1.52
C GLN A 59 5.27 12.64 -1.71
N CYS A 60 5.60 12.06 -2.87
CA CYS A 60 6.99 11.74 -3.18
C CYS A 60 7.78 13.01 -3.52
N GLU A 61 8.72 13.39 -2.66
CA GLU A 61 9.57 14.58 -2.88
C GLU A 61 10.64 14.34 -3.97
N ILE A 62 10.99 13.08 -4.25
CA ILE A 62 12.05 12.72 -5.19
C ILE A 62 11.56 11.67 -6.19
N LEU A 63 11.09 12.15 -7.34
CA LEU A 63 10.46 11.32 -8.37
C LEU A 63 11.46 10.62 -9.30
N ASN A 64 12.70 11.11 -9.33
CA ASN A 64 13.79 10.61 -10.18
C ASN A 64 15.10 10.47 -9.40
N ALA A 65 15.01 10.07 -8.13
CA ALA A 65 16.22 9.85 -7.33
C ALA A 65 17.05 8.74 -7.98
N ASP A 66 18.36 8.95 -8.08
CA ASP A 66 19.25 7.85 -8.39
C ASP A 66 19.07 6.75 -7.30
N PRO A 67 18.84 5.48 -7.66
CA PRO A 67 18.63 4.41 -6.68
C PRO A 67 19.75 4.33 -5.64
N THR A 68 20.97 4.70 -6.02
CA THR A 68 22.15 4.71 -5.15
C THR A 68 22.05 5.78 -4.06
N ILE A 69 21.28 6.86 -4.28
CA ILE A 69 21.03 7.92 -3.28
C ILE A 69 19.94 7.49 -2.27
N LEU A 70 18.98 6.66 -2.69
CA LEU A 70 17.85 6.24 -1.84
C LEU A 70 18.18 5.18 -0.80
N PHE A 71 19.22 4.37 -1.04
CA PHE A 71 19.58 3.21 -0.21
C PHE A 71 21.01 3.27 0.38
N ALA A 72 21.65 4.44 0.34
CA ALA A 72 22.98 4.66 0.93
C ALA A 72 22.94 4.79 2.46
#